data_AF-A0A968GS72-F1
#
_entry.id   AF-A0A968GS72-F1
#
_cell.length_a   1.000
_cell.length_b   1.000
_cell.length_c   1.000
_cell.angle_alpha   90.00
_cell.angle_beta   90.00
_cell.angle_gamma   90.00
#
_symmetry.space_group_name_H-M   'P 1'
#
loop_
_entity.id
_entity.type
_entity.pdbx_description
1 polymer ?
#
loop_
_entity_poly.entity_id
_entity_poly.type
_entity_poly.pdbx_seq_one_letter_code
_entity_poly.pdbx_strand_id
1 'polypeptide(L)' 'MFGLWFSIIGLIFGVICSYTAKEKNRAQKEWFILGFIFSALSLLLLLILPDIKDDSYTTIILEKLN' A
#
# COMPACT_ATOMS: atom_id res chain seq x y z
N MET A 1 -2.99 29.64 7.80
CA MET A 1 -4.14 28.95 7.15
C MET A 1 -3.75 27.85 6.16
N PHE A 2 -2.49 27.73 5.71
CA PHE A 2 -2.09 26.71 4.71
C PHE A 2 -1.95 25.27 5.25
N GLY A 3 -1.69 25.06 6.54
CA GLY A 3 -1.47 23.72 7.11
C GLY A 3 -2.68 22.80 7.08
N LEU A 4 -3.89 23.35 7.25
CA LEU A 4 -5.14 22.59 7.26
C LEU A 4 -5.45 22.01 5.87
N TRP A 5 -5.12 22.76 4.82
CA TRP A 5 -5.25 22.34 3.42
C TRP A 5 -4.36 21.13 3.09
N PHE A 6 -3.08 21.18 3.48
CA PHE A 6 -2.16 20.05 3.29
C PHE A 6 -2.60 18.81 4.06
N SER A 7 -3.14 18.98 5.27
CA SER A 7 -3.62 17.88 6.09
C SER A 7 -4.82 17.17 5.46
N ILE A 8 -5.76 17.91 4.89
CA ILE A 8 -6.92 17.35 4.18
C ILE A 8 -6.47 16.53 2.96
N ILE A 9 -5.54 17.07 2.17
CA ILE A 9 -5.01 16.37 0.98
C ILE A 9 -4.33 15.06 1.37
N GLY A 10 -3.44 15.08 2.37
CA GLY A 10 -2.77 13.87 2.85
C GLY A 10 -3.76 12.81 3.37
N LEU A 11 -4.85 13.25 4.00
CA LEU A 11 -5.89 12.35 4.51
C LEU A 11 -6.68 11.69 3.36
N ILE A 12 -7.04 12.45 2.33
CA ILE A 12 -7.71 11.90 1.13
C ILE A 12 -6.81 10.88 0.43
N PHE A 13 -5.53 11.21 0.21
CA PHE A 13 -4.57 10.31 -0.41
C PHE A 13 -4.30 9.06 0.44
N GLY A 14 -4.19 9.20 1.76
CA GLY A 14 -4.07 8.07 2.69
C GLY A 14 -5.26 7.12 2.63
N VAL A 15 -6.49 7.65 2.60
CA VAL A 15 -7.72 6.84 2.49
C VAL A 15 -7.77 6.07 1.17
N ILE A 16 -7.49 6.74 0.04
CA ILE A 16 -7.48 6.09 -1.29
C ILE A 16 -6.42 5.00 -1.34
N CYS A 17 -5.20 5.27 -0.84
CA CYS A 17 -4.11 4.30 -0.84
C CYS A 17 -4.43 3.08 0.04
N SER A 18 -5.06 3.30 1.20
CA SER A 18 -5.60 2.23 2.06
C SER A 18 -6.64 1.39 1.34
N TYR A 19 -7.58 2.02 0.61
CA TYR A 19 -8.63 1.31 -0.10
C TYR A 19 -8.05 0.41 -1.20
N THR A 20 -7.14 0.93 -2.01
CA THR A 20 -6.48 0.16 -3.08
C THR A 20 -5.53 -0.92 -2.53
N ALA A 21 -4.93 -0.71 -1.35
CA ALA A 21 -4.13 -1.75 -0.68
C ALA A 21 -4.99 -2.92 -0.19
N LYS A 22 -6.22 -2.63 0.26
CA LYS A 22 -7.20 -3.66 0.64
C LYS A 22 -7.59 -4.53 -0.56
N GLU A 23 -7.74 -3.95 -1.75
CA GLU A 23 -8.02 -4.71 -2.97
C GLU A 23 -6.88 -5.67 -3.36
N LYS A 24 -5.63 -5.27 -3.09
CA LYS A 24 -4.41 -6.05 -3.37
C LYS A 24 -4.00 -6.99 -2.21
N ASN A 25 -4.92 -7.36 -1.32
CA ASN A 25 -4.66 -8.19 -0.12
C ASN A 25 -3.47 -7.72 0.74
N ARG A 26 -3.12 -6.42 0.72
CA ARG A 26 -1.97 -5.89 1.46
C ARG A 26 -2.39 -5.23 2.78
N ALA A 27 -1.42 -5.05 3.67
CA ALA A 27 -1.63 -4.46 4.99
C ALA A 27 -2.15 -3.01 4.91
N GLN A 28 -3.47 -2.85 5.09
CA GLN A 28 -4.18 -1.59 4.93
C GLN A 28 -3.62 -0.44 5.79
N LYS A 29 -3.18 -0.73 7.03
CA LYS A 29 -2.61 0.27 7.96
C LYS A 29 -1.26 0.82 7.49
N GLU A 30 -0.37 -0.04 7.02
CA GLU A 30 0.96 0.34 6.55
C GLU A 30 0.85 1.26 5.32
N TRP A 31 -0.04 0.91 4.39
CA TRP A 31 -0.28 1.70 3.18
C TRP A 31 -1.04 3.01 3.43
N PHE A 32 -1.87 3.10 4.48
CA PHE A 32 -2.47 4.37 4.90
C PHE A 32 -1.41 5.38 5.35
N ILE A 33 -0.47 4.94 6.21
CA ILE A 33 0.63 5.78 6.72
C ILE A 33 1.56 6.20 5.57
N LEU A 34 1.84 5.27 4.65
CA LEU A 34 2.59 5.56 3.43
C LEU A 34 1.88 6.60 2.56
N GLY A 35 0.58 6.46 2.34
CA GLY A 35 -0.24 7.43 1.60
C GLY A 35 -0.37 8.77 2.29
N PHE A 36 -0.37 8.83 3.62
CA PHE A 36 -0.42 10.08 4.37
C PHE A 36 0.91 10.86 4.31
N ILE A 37 2.05 10.16 4.40
CA ILE A 37 3.39 10.78 4.39
C ILE A 37 3.84 11.12 2.96
N PHE A 38 3.66 10.20 2.01
CA PHE A 38 4.15 10.34 0.64
C PHE A 38 3.09 10.82 -0.37
N SER A 39 1.81 10.87 0.02
CA SER A 39 0.67 11.28 -0.83
C SER A 39 0.73 10.63 -2.23
N ALA A 40 1.05 11.41 -3.26
CA ALA A 40 1.07 10.96 -4.65
C ALA A 40 2.10 9.85 -4.91
N LEU A 41 3.24 9.84 -4.20
CA LEU A 41 4.29 8.84 -4.43
C LEU A 41 3.83 7.43 -4.02
N SER A 42 3.00 7.33 -2.98
CA SER A 42 2.47 6.06 -2.50
C SER A 42 1.45 5.45 -3.47
N LEU A 43 0.63 6.29 -4.11
CA LEU A 43 -0.28 5.85 -5.17
C LEU A 43 0.48 5.35 -6.39
N LEU A 44 1.52 6.07 -6.81
CA LEU A 44 2.37 5.66 -7.93
C LEU A 44 3.02 4.30 -7.66
N LEU A 45 3.55 4.12 -6.44
CA LEU A 45 4.17 2.87 -6.01
C LEU A 45 3.15 1.73 -5.98
N LEU A 46 1.94 1.96 -5.48
CA LEU A 46 0.87 0.96 -5.43
C LEU A 46 0.35 0.57 -6.82
N LEU A 47 0.40 1.48 -7.78
CA LEU A 47 0.06 1.23 -9.18
C LEU A 47 1.11 0.35 -9.87
N ILE A 48 2.40 0.60 -9.58
CA ILE A 48 3.53 -0.16 -10.10
C ILE A 48 3.66 -1.52 -9.42
N LEU A 49 3.29 -1.62 -8.15
CA LEU A 49 3.47 -2.84 -7.40
C LEU A 49 2.39 -3.86 -7.81
N PRO A 50 2.80 -5.00 -8.39
CA PRO A 50 1.88 -6.09 -8.67
C PRO A 50 1.32 -6.64 -7.35
N ASP A 51 0.14 -7.23 -7.47
CA ASP A 51 -0.54 -7.87 -6.36
C ASP A 51 0.40 -8.88 -5.66
N ILE A 52 0.46 -8.87 -4.32
CA ILE A 52 1.16 -9.97 -3.64
C ILE A 52 0.23 -11.16 -3.80
N LYS A 53 0.62 -12.10 -4.66
CA LYS A 53 0.20 -13.49 -4.47
C LYS A 53 1.18 -14.08 -3.48
N ASP A 54 0.72 -14.33 -2.26
CA ASP A 54 1.47 -14.92 -1.14
C ASP A 54 1.94 -16.37 -1.38
N ASP A 55 2.15 -16.78 -2.63
CA ASP A 55 2.45 -18.18 -2.99
C ASP A 55 3.94 -18.43 -3.30
N SER A 56 4.80 -17.40 -3.34
CA SER A 56 6.20 -17.60 -3.74
C SER A 56 7.14 -18.06 -2.62
N TYR A 57 6.84 -17.83 -1.34
CA TYR A 57 7.77 -18.22 -0.27
C TYR A 57 7.52 -19.64 0.26
N THR A 58 6.27 -20.06 0.31
CA THR A 58 5.89 -21.40 0.79
C THR A 58 6.22 -22.49 -0.24
N THR A 59 6.07 -22.21 -1.53
CA THR A 59 6.38 -23.18 -2.61
C THR A 59 7.87 -23.51 -2.68
N ILE A 60 8.76 -22.53 -2.55
CA ILE A 60 10.22 -22.75 -2.63
C ILE A 60 10.73 -23.58 -1.45
N ILE A 61 10.14 -23.43 -0.26
CA ILE A 61 10.52 -24.22 0.92
C ILE A 61 10.02 -25.67 0.79
N LEU A 62 8.81 -25.87 0.27
CA LEU A 62 8.26 -27.22 0.05
C LEU A 62 8.98 -27.99 -1.07
N GLU A 63 9.40 -27.31 -2.15
CA GLU A 63 10.20 -27.94 -3.22
C GLU A 63 11.60 -28.33 -2.74
N LYS A 64 12.22 -27.55 -1.85
CA LYS A 64 13.53 -27.91 -1.27
C LYS A 64 13.47 -29.01 -0.21
N LEU A 65 12.27 -29.37 0.26
CA LEU A 65 12.07 -30.38 1.31
C LEU A 65 11.63 -31.76 0.76
N ASN A 66 11.34 -31.87 -0.54
CA ASN A 66 10.98 -33.10 -1.24
C ASN A 66 12.10 -33.54 -2.19
#